data_AF-A0A8S4G1S8-F1
#
_entry.id   AF-A0A8S4G1S8-F1
#
_cell.length_a   1.000
_cell.length_b   1.000
_cell.length_c   1.000
_cell.angle_alpha   90.00
_cell.angle_beta   90.00
_cell.angle_gamma   90.00
#
_symmetry.space_group_name_H-M   'P 1'
#
loop_
_entity.id
_entity.type
_entity.pdbx_description
1 polymer ?
#
loop_
_entity_poly.entity_id
_entity_poly.type
_entity_poly.pdbx_seq_one_letter_code
_entity_poly.pdbx_strand_id
1 'polypeptide(L)'
;MSFTEVTGVATWGARGGAALPQAERQALALRLALAAVLAHDVYDLAELVAHPILESLTGTPDEWAIRLVKGVASGDLAAFEQARAAAPCPELRQADRQLKQKIAILCLMEMAFNRPSSQRALSFAEIAAAARVPPAEVELLVMKALAEKLIRGHIDQVSEVVHVTWVRPRCVSRAAVLQLAARVAAWSSAAAAAAALLDNAATDVLTL
;
A
#
# COMPACT_ATOMS: atom_id res chain seq x y z
N MET A 1 -12.07 -6.68 7.60
CA MET A 1 -11.33 -7.06 8.81
C MET A 1 -9.94 -6.49 8.72
N SER A 2 -9.49 -5.79 9.75
CA SER A 2 -8.10 -5.35 9.87
C SER A 2 -7.22 -6.56 10.17
N PHE A 3 -5.96 -6.53 9.73
CA PHE A 3 -4.94 -7.58 9.98
C PHE A 3 -4.86 -7.98 11.47
N THR A 4 -5.18 -7.04 12.36
CA THR A 4 -5.28 -7.19 13.82
C THR A 4 -6.35 -8.16 14.32
N GLU A 5 -7.48 -8.34 13.62
CA GLU A 5 -8.56 -9.23 14.07
C GLU A 5 -8.32 -10.70 13.70
N VAL A 6 -7.64 -10.96 12.57
CA VAL A 6 -7.48 -12.32 12.02
C VAL A 6 -6.29 -13.07 12.64
N THR A 7 -5.29 -12.35 13.18
CA THR A 7 -4.00 -12.94 13.55
C THR A 7 -3.70 -12.90 15.06
N GLY A 8 -4.57 -12.32 15.88
CA GLY A 8 -4.30 -12.16 17.32
C GLY A 8 -3.10 -11.24 17.60
N VAL A 9 -2.68 -10.41 16.65
CA VAL A 9 -1.55 -9.46 16.78
C VAL A 9 -1.80 -8.41 17.87
N ALA A 10 -3.07 -8.18 18.27
CA ALA A 10 -3.44 -7.27 19.35
C ALA A 10 -2.80 -7.59 20.72
N THR A 11 -2.40 -8.84 21.00
CA THR A 11 -1.73 -9.20 22.26
C THR A 11 -0.21 -8.96 22.26
N TRP A 12 0.38 -8.60 21.12
CA TRP A 12 1.84 -8.51 20.94
C TRP A 12 2.39 -7.07 20.89
N GLY A 13 1.49 -6.10 20.73
CA GLY A 13 1.81 -4.69 20.43
C GLY A 13 2.66 -3.94 21.47
N ALA A 14 2.85 -4.48 22.68
CA ALA A 14 3.61 -3.80 23.72
C ALA A 14 5.08 -4.24 23.86
N ARG A 15 5.49 -5.39 23.30
CA ARG A 15 6.86 -5.92 23.50
C ARG A 15 7.54 -6.49 22.26
N GLY A 16 6.90 -6.51 21.10
CA GLY A 16 7.55 -6.92 19.85
C GLY A 16 8.22 -8.30 19.90
N GLY A 17 7.68 -9.23 20.71
CA GLY A 17 8.30 -10.55 20.92
C GLY A 17 9.65 -10.53 21.68
N ALA A 18 10.03 -9.42 22.31
CA ALA A 18 11.30 -9.26 23.04
C ALA A 18 11.51 -10.28 24.19
N ALA A 19 10.42 -10.86 24.70
CA ALA A 19 10.44 -11.89 25.74
C ALA A 19 10.74 -13.31 25.22
N LEU A 20 10.71 -13.52 23.90
CA LEU A 20 10.97 -14.84 23.29
C LEU A 20 12.46 -15.05 23.03
N PRO A 21 12.97 -16.30 23.13
CA PRO A 21 14.30 -16.68 22.66
C PRO A 21 14.51 -16.30 21.20
N GLN A 22 15.75 -15.99 20.82
CA GLN A 22 16.08 -15.49 19.47
C GLN A 22 15.68 -16.48 18.36
N ALA A 23 15.89 -17.78 18.57
CA ALA A 23 15.52 -18.82 17.62
C ALA A 23 13.99 -18.90 17.39
N GLU A 24 13.20 -18.82 18.48
CA GLU A 24 11.74 -18.83 18.38
C GLU A 24 11.22 -17.55 17.73
N ARG A 25 11.85 -16.41 18.00
CA ARG A 25 11.51 -15.13 17.37
C ARG A 25 11.73 -15.17 15.85
N GLN A 26 12.82 -15.76 15.40
CA GLN A 26 13.12 -15.94 13.97
C GLN A 26 12.12 -16.88 13.30
N ALA A 27 11.85 -18.05 13.90
CA ALA A 27 10.86 -18.98 13.38
C ALA A 27 9.45 -18.36 13.31
N LEU A 28 9.06 -17.59 14.33
CA LEU A 28 7.80 -16.86 14.35
C LEU A 28 7.75 -15.77 13.27
N ALA A 29 8.83 -14.99 13.13
CA ALA A 29 8.95 -13.94 12.12
C ALA A 29 8.76 -14.51 10.70
N LEU A 30 9.40 -15.64 10.42
CA LEU A 30 9.26 -16.33 9.13
C LEU A 30 7.82 -16.81 8.89
N ARG A 31 7.22 -17.48 9.88
CA ARG A 31 5.83 -17.96 9.78
C ARG A 31 4.84 -16.82 9.58
N LEU A 32 5.05 -15.70 10.27
CA LEU A 32 4.17 -14.55 10.20
C LEU A 32 4.33 -13.82 8.86
N ALA A 33 5.56 -13.69 8.35
CA ALA A 33 5.82 -13.17 7.01
C ALA A 33 5.12 -14.01 5.92
N LEU A 34 5.26 -15.33 5.98
CA LEU A 34 4.62 -16.24 5.04
C LEU A 34 3.09 -16.19 5.15
N ALA A 35 2.54 -16.24 6.36
CA ALA A 35 1.09 -16.16 6.58
C ALA A 35 0.52 -14.84 6.05
N ALA A 36 1.19 -13.71 6.29
CA ALA A 36 0.73 -12.40 5.82
C ALA A 36 0.77 -12.29 4.28
N VAL A 37 1.80 -12.85 3.64
CA VAL A 37 1.92 -12.86 2.17
C VAL A 37 0.86 -13.77 1.55
N LEU A 38 0.70 -14.99 2.06
CA LEU A 38 -0.23 -16.00 1.54
C LEU A 38 -1.72 -15.72 1.83
N ALA A 39 -2.03 -14.94 2.86
CA ALA A 39 -3.42 -14.57 3.16
C ALA A 39 -4.03 -13.74 2.02
N HIS A 40 -5.22 -14.15 1.56
CA HIS A 40 -5.91 -13.54 0.41
C HIS A 40 -6.53 -12.17 0.75
N ASP A 41 -6.98 -11.97 1.99
CA ASP A 41 -7.70 -10.75 2.42
C ASP A 41 -6.81 -9.71 3.12
N VAL A 42 -5.53 -10.01 3.27
CA VAL A 42 -4.59 -9.14 3.99
C VAL A 42 -3.81 -8.29 3.01
N TYR A 43 -4.19 -7.02 2.90
CA TYR A 43 -3.51 -6.03 2.05
C TYR A 43 -2.64 -5.04 2.85
N ASP A 44 -2.82 -4.98 4.18
CA ASP A 44 -2.11 -4.05 5.06
C ASP A 44 -0.80 -4.67 5.58
N LEU A 45 0.19 -4.83 4.70
CA LEU A 45 1.50 -5.41 5.07
C LEU A 45 2.47 -4.39 5.66
N ALA A 46 2.18 -3.10 5.52
CA ALA A 46 3.07 -2.03 5.97
C ALA A 46 3.27 -2.01 7.50
N GLU A 47 2.24 -2.41 8.27
CA GLU A 47 2.35 -2.54 9.73
C GLU A 47 3.34 -3.65 10.11
N LEU A 48 3.27 -4.77 9.40
CA LEU A 48 4.21 -5.87 9.58
C LEU A 48 5.64 -5.45 9.22
N VAL A 49 5.83 -4.73 8.12
CA VAL A 49 7.15 -4.21 7.73
C VAL A 49 7.77 -3.31 8.80
N ALA A 50 6.95 -2.55 9.53
CA ALA A 50 7.41 -1.68 10.61
C ALA A 50 7.65 -2.42 11.94
N HIS A 51 7.26 -3.70 12.04
CA HIS A 51 7.31 -4.43 13.30
C HIS A 51 8.74 -4.97 13.58
N PRO A 52 9.30 -4.76 14.80
CA PRO A 52 10.68 -5.12 15.13
C PRO A 52 10.97 -6.63 15.12
N ILE A 53 9.92 -7.48 15.07
CA ILE A 53 10.07 -8.93 14.87
C ILE A 53 10.79 -9.23 13.55
N LEU A 54 10.58 -8.44 12.48
CA LEU A 54 11.27 -8.67 11.22
C LEU A 54 12.75 -8.30 11.26
N GLU A 55 13.17 -7.39 12.14
CA GLU A 55 14.60 -7.04 12.29
C GLU A 55 15.41 -8.25 12.80
N SER A 56 14.78 -9.18 13.53
CA SER A 56 15.44 -10.40 14.01
C SER A 56 15.86 -11.38 12.91
N LEU A 57 15.32 -11.21 11.70
CA LEU A 57 15.68 -11.98 10.49
C LEU A 57 16.81 -11.32 9.68
N THR A 58 17.30 -10.15 10.08
CA THR A 58 18.42 -9.50 9.39
C THR A 58 19.72 -10.25 9.70
N GLY A 59 20.47 -10.66 8.66
CA GLY A 59 21.71 -11.43 8.80
C GLY A 59 21.54 -12.93 8.97
N THR A 60 20.31 -13.47 8.87
CA THR A 60 20.05 -14.92 8.85
C THR A 60 19.87 -15.42 7.41
N PRO A 61 19.94 -16.74 7.15
CA PRO A 61 19.59 -17.29 5.84
C PRO A 61 18.16 -16.93 5.37
N ASP A 62 17.29 -16.51 6.28
CA ASP A 62 15.88 -16.20 6.01
C ASP A 62 15.62 -14.72 5.65
N GLU A 63 16.67 -13.95 5.36
CA GLU A 63 16.54 -12.54 4.95
C GLU A 63 15.64 -12.36 3.71
N TRP A 64 15.55 -13.39 2.86
CA TRP A 64 14.65 -13.41 1.70
C TRP A 64 13.19 -13.12 2.08
N ALA A 65 12.74 -13.52 3.28
CA ALA A 65 11.38 -13.29 3.75
C ALA A 65 11.11 -11.80 4.00
N ILE A 66 12.09 -11.04 4.50
CA ILE A 66 11.97 -9.58 4.65
C ILE A 66 11.83 -8.92 3.28
N ARG A 67 12.67 -9.33 2.31
CA ARG A 67 12.62 -8.80 0.95
C ARG A 67 11.30 -9.14 0.26
N LEU A 68 10.78 -10.33 0.50
CA LEU A 68 9.48 -10.77 0.03
C LEU A 68 8.36 -9.87 0.55
N VAL A 69 8.26 -9.67 1.87
CA VAL A 69 7.20 -8.84 2.46
C VAL A 69 7.33 -7.39 1.97
N LYS A 70 8.55 -6.85 1.89
CA LYS A 70 8.79 -5.49 1.37
C LYS A 70 8.37 -5.34 -0.09
N GLY A 71 8.74 -6.30 -0.95
CA GLY A 71 8.36 -6.28 -2.38
C GLY A 71 6.85 -6.39 -2.59
N VAL A 72 6.16 -7.21 -1.81
CA VAL A 72 4.69 -7.30 -1.85
C VAL A 72 4.05 -6.01 -1.32
N ALA A 73 4.57 -5.45 -0.23
CA ALA A 73 4.05 -4.22 0.37
C ALA A 73 4.17 -2.99 -0.54
N SER A 74 5.24 -2.90 -1.35
CA SER A 74 5.45 -1.84 -2.34
C SER A 74 4.86 -2.15 -3.73
N GLY A 75 4.15 -3.27 -3.87
CA GLY A 75 3.57 -3.67 -5.17
C GLY A 75 4.59 -3.89 -6.29
N ASP A 76 5.87 -4.17 -5.98
CA ASP A 76 6.90 -4.39 -6.99
C ASP A 76 7.00 -5.88 -7.34
N LEU A 77 6.48 -6.22 -8.53
CA LEU A 77 6.51 -7.59 -9.03
C LEU A 77 7.93 -8.09 -9.28
N ALA A 78 8.87 -7.23 -9.68
CA ALA A 78 10.24 -7.65 -9.97
C ALA A 78 10.99 -8.02 -8.68
N ALA A 79 10.85 -7.20 -7.63
CA ALA A 79 11.40 -7.50 -6.31
C ALA A 79 10.80 -8.79 -5.72
N PHE A 80 9.49 -9.01 -5.90
CA PHE A 80 8.83 -10.25 -5.51
C PHE A 80 9.42 -11.47 -6.22
N GLU A 81 9.58 -11.43 -7.53
CA GLU A 81 10.12 -12.55 -8.31
C GLU A 81 11.56 -12.91 -7.91
N GLN A 82 12.39 -11.91 -7.62
CA GLN A 82 13.76 -12.11 -7.11
C GLN A 82 13.76 -12.74 -5.71
N ALA A 83 12.92 -12.24 -4.80
CA ALA A 83 12.79 -12.80 -3.45
C ALA A 83 12.22 -14.23 -3.49
N ARG A 84 11.30 -14.50 -4.41
CA ARG A 84 10.72 -15.83 -4.65
C ARG A 84 11.75 -16.83 -5.16
N ALA A 85 12.65 -16.42 -6.06
CA ALA A 85 13.72 -17.28 -6.57
C ALA A 85 14.70 -17.72 -5.47
N ALA A 86 14.90 -16.87 -4.45
CA ALA A 86 15.72 -17.20 -3.29
C ALA A 86 14.98 -18.05 -2.23
N ALA A 87 13.66 -18.15 -2.30
CA ALA A 87 12.84 -18.80 -1.29
C ALA A 87 12.79 -20.34 -1.50
N PRO A 88 13.07 -21.16 -0.46
CA PRO A 88 12.99 -22.62 -0.56
C PRO A 88 11.54 -23.17 -0.48
N CYS A 89 10.55 -22.33 -0.20
CA CYS A 89 9.19 -22.76 0.12
C CYS A 89 8.33 -23.10 -1.14
N PRO A 90 7.73 -24.31 -1.22
CA PRO A 90 6.86 -24.68 -2.34
C PRO A 90 5.48 -24.00 -2.32
N GLU A 91 5.01 -23.57 -1.14
CA GLU A 91 3.70 -22.91 -0.96
C GLU A 91 3.59 -21.62 -1.79
N LEU A 92 4.67 -20.85 -1.89
CA LEU A 92 4.73 -19.64 -2.72
C LEU A 92 4.56 -19.94 -4.21
N ARG A 93 5.03 -21.11 -4.67
CA ARG A 93 4.87 -21.55 -6.07
C ARG A 93 3.45 -22.01 -6.36
N GLN A 94 2.79 -22.64 -5.39
CA GLN A 94 1.39 -23.07 -5.54
C GLN A 94 0.43 -21.86 -5.59
N ALA A 95 0.70 -20.83 -4.77
CA ALA A 95 -0.12 -19.62 -4.69
C ALA A 95 0.30 -18.51 -5.69
N ASP A 96 1.16 -18.79 -6.66
CA ASP A 96 1.82 -17.79 -7.53
C ASP A 96 0.81 -16.87 -8.24
N ARG A 97 -0.25 -17.45 -8.82
CA ARG A 97 -1.31 -16.69 -9.51
C ARG A 97 -2.03 -15.73 -8.56
N GLN A 98 -2.34 -16.18 -7.34
CA GLN A 98 -3.04 -15.38 -6.35
C GLN A 98 -2.15 -14.25 -5.83
N LEU A 99 -0.87 -14.53 -5.59
CA LEU A 99 0.11 -13.54 -5.15
C LEU A 99 0.35 -12.46 -6.21
N LYS A 100 0.50 -12.83 -7.48
CA LYS A 100 0.63 -11.87 -8.59
C LYS A 100 -0.57 -10.92 -8.67
N GLN A 101 -1.79 -11.47 -8.54
CA GLN A 101 -2.99 -10.65 -8.51
C GLN A 101 -3.01 -9.71 -7.30
N LYS A 102 -2.62 -10.19 -6.11
CA LYS A 102 -2.53 -9.39 -4.89
C LYS A 102 -1.52 -8.25 -5.03
N ILE A 103 -0.33 -8.53 -5.57
CA ILE A 103 0.73 -7.53 -5.83
C ILE A 103 0.24 -6.47 -6.82
N ALA A 104 -0.43 -6.89 -7.90
CA ALA A 104 -1.01 -5.98 -8.88
C ALA A 104 -2.07 -5.04 -8.26
N ILE A 105 -2.92 -5.55 -7.35
CA ILE A 105 -3.88 -4.72 -6.60
C ILE A 105 -3.14 -3.73 -5.69
N LEU A 106 -2.11 -4.17 -4.98
CA LEU A 106 -1.32 -3.30 -4.09
C LEU A 106 -0.61 -2.19 -4.87
N CYS A 107 -0.05 -2.52 -6.04
CA CYS A 107 0.55 -1.58 -6.99
C CYS A 107 -0.48 -0.53 -7.45
N LEU A 108 -1.67 -0.95 -7.89
CA LEU A 108 -2.76 -0.05 -8.28
C LEU A 108 -3.12 0.92 -7.15
N MET A 109 -3.24 0.41 -5.92
CA MET A 109 -3.53 1.25 -4.76
C MET A 109 -2.42 2.26 -4.47
N GLU A 110 -1.15 1.89 -4.65
CA GLU A 110 0.00 2.79 -4.46
C GLU A 110 0.04 3.88 -5.54
N MET A 111 -0.21 3.54 -6.80
CA MET A 111 -0.35 4.52 -7.89
C MET A 111 -1.48 5.52 -7.59
N ALA A 112 -2.63 5.04 -7.14
CA ALA A 112 -3.77 5.89 -6.79
C ALA A 112 -3.51 6.77 -5.55
N PHE A 113 -2.68 6.30 -4.61
CA PHE A 113 -2.30 7.06 -3.42
C PHE A 113 -1.32 8.20 -3.74
N ASN A 114 -0.32 7.94 -4.58
CA ASN A 114 0.70 8.92 -4.95
C ASN A 114 0.16 10.06 -5.84
N ARG A 115 -0.97 9.86 -6.53
CA ARG A 115 -1.61 10.92 -7.34
C ARG A 115 -2.45 11.88 -6.48
N PRO A 116 -2.39 13.19 -6.74
CA PRO A 116 -3.24 14.18 -6.07
C PRO A 116 -4.71 13.95 -6.44
N SER A 117 -5.62 14.29 -5.52
CA SER A 117 -7.06 14.01 -5.62
C SER A 117 -7.72 14.58 -6.88
N SER A 118 -7.18 15.67 -7.42
CA SER A 118 -7.67 16.35 -8.63
C SER A 118 -7.33 15.62 -9.93
N GLN A 119 -6.39 14.67 -9.93
CA GLN A 119 -5.90 13.96 -11.13
C GLN A 119 -5.86 12.44 -10.93
N ARG A 120 -6.80 11.89 -10.15
CA ARG A 120 -6.93 10.42 -9.98
C ARG A 120 -7.65 9.76 -11.17
N ALA A 121 -7.25 10.13 -12.38
CA ALA A 121 -7.53 9.39 -13.60
C ALA A 121 -6.30 8.52 -13.90
N LEU A 122 -6.48 7.21 -14.01
CA LEU A 122 -5.43 6.25 -14.35
C LEU A 122 -5.81 5.56 -15.65
N SER A 123 -4.96 5.67 -16.67
CA SER A 123 -5.22 4.95 -17.93
C SER A 123 -4.92 3.45 -17.78
N PHE A 124 -5.59 2.62 -18.59
CA PHE A 124 -5.34 1.18 -18.57
C PHE A 124 -3.90 0.84 -18.97
N ALA A 125 -3.32 1.61 -19.89
CA ALA A 125 -1.93 1.47 -20.31
C ALA A 125 -0.93 1.71 -19.16
N GLU A 126 -1.15 2.75 -18.35
CA GLU A 126 -0.31 3.04 -17.18
C GLU A 126 -0.42 1.93 -16.13
N ILE A 127 -1.63 1.44 -15.87
CA ILE A 127 -1.87 0.35 -14.91
C ILE A 127 -1.23 -0.96 -15.42
N ALA A 128 -1.40 -1.29 -16.71
CA ALA A 128 -0.81 -2.47 -17.33
C ALA A 128 0.73 -2.46 -17.22
N ALA A 129 1.35 -1.31 -17.50
CA ALA A 129 2.79 -1.14 -17.42
C ALA A 129 3.33 -1.29 -15.99
N ALA A 130 2.66 -0.67 -15.01
CA ALA A 130 3.09 -0.71 -13.61
C ALA A 130 2.84 -2.07 -12.95
N ALA A 131 1.65 -2.66 -13.13
CA ALA A 131 1.29 -3.95 -12.55
C ALA A 131 1.87 -5.14 -13.33
N ARG A 132 2.41 -4.91 -14.54
CA ARG A 132 2.89 -5.94 -15.48
C ARG A 132 1.82 -6.99 -15.80
N VAL A 133 0.60 -6.52 -16.04
CA VAL A 133 -0.57 -7.34 -16.36
C VAL A 133 -1.00 -7.02 -17.79
N PRO A 134 -1.48 -8.01 -18.58
CA PRO A 134 -2.03 -7.74 -19.90
C PRO A 134 -3.17 -6.72 -19.85
N PRO A 135 -3.32 -5.83 -20.85
CA PRO A 135 -4.35 -4.79 -20.84
C PRO A 135 -5.77 -5.37 -20.71
N ALA A 136 -6.03 -6.56 -21.28
CA ALA A 136 -7.30 -7.27 -21.17
C ALA A 136 -7.67 -7.68 -19.72
N GLU A 137 -6.69 -7.87 -18.84
CA GLU A 137 -6.91 -8.27 -17.45
C GLU A 137 -6.93 -7.08 -16.47
N VAL A 138 -6.60 -5.87 -16.94
CA VAL A 138 -6.60 -4.65 -16.10
C VAL A 138 -7.99 -4.34 -15.58
N GLU A 139 -9.02 -4.48 -16.42
CA GLU A 139 -10.41 -4.24 -16.01
C GLU A 139 -10.83 -5.18 -14.88
N LEU A 140 -10.54 -6.48 -15.00
CA LEU A 140 -10.85 -7.47 -13.98
C LEU A 140 -10.10 -7.19 -12.66
N LEU A 141 -8.84 -6.72 -12.75
CA LEU A 141 -8.05 -6.32 -11.59
C LEU A 141 -8.71 -5.14 -10.85
N VAL A 142 -9.12 -4.11 -11.58
CA VAL A 142 -9.76 -2.91 -11.02
C VAL A 142 -11.12 -3.27 -10.42
N MET A 143 -11.91 -4.10 -11.10
CA MET A 143 -13.17 -4.63 -10.57
C MET A 143 -12.96 -5.38 -9.26
N LYS A 144 -11.93 -6.23 -9.17
CA LYS A 144 -11.61 -6.94 -7.93
C LYS A 144 -11.22 -5.97 -6.81
N ALA A 145 -10.40 -4.95 -7.10
CA ALA A 145 -10.02 -3.95 -6.11
C ALA A 145 -11.23 -3.13 -5.59
N LEU A 146 -12.22 -2.87 -6.45
CA LEU A 146 -13.49 -2.25 -6.07
C LEU A 146 -14.35 -3.19 -5.20
N ALA A 147 -14.43 -4.48 -5.56
CA ALA A 147 -15.19 -5.49 -4.82
C ALA A 147 -14.65 -5.69 -3.38
N GLU A 148 -13.33 -5.70 -3.22
CA GLU A 148 -12.64 -5.77 -1.93
C GLU A 148 -12.69 -4.45 -1.12
N LYS A 149 -13.34 -3.41 -1.66
CA LYS A 149 -13.48 -2.07 -1.05
C LYS A 149 -12.13 -1.41 -0.72
N LEU A 150 -11.09 -1.78 -1.46
CA LEU A 150 -9.75 -1.20 -1.33
C LEU A 150 -9.68 0.18 -1.98
N ILE A 151 -10.42 0.35 -3.08
CA ILE A 151 -10.61 1.60 -3.79
C ILE A 151 -12.11 1.84 -4.00
N ARG A 152 -12.49 3.10 -4.23
CA ARG A 152 -13.81 3.49 -4.75
C ARG A 152 -13.62 4.40 -5.94
N GLY A 153 -14.44 4.23 -6.96
CA GLY A 153 -14.30 4.94 -8.22
C GLY A 153 -15.24 4.43 -9.30
N HIS A 154 -15.03 4.91 -10.52
CA HIS A 154 -15.76 4.50 -11.72
C HIS A 154 -14.77 4.12 -12.83
N ILE A 155 -15.17 3.16 -13.66
CA ILE A 155 -14.39 2.69 -14.80
C ILE A 155 -15.05 3.27 -16.06
N ASP A 156 -14.30 4.02 -16.85
CA ASP A 156 -14.68 4.40 -18.21
C ASP A 156 -13.91 3.49 -19.18
N GLN A 157 -14.60 2.47 -19.68
CA GLN A 157 -14.03 1.50 -20.60
C GLN A 157 -13.82 2.08 -22.01
N VAL A 158 -14.64 3.06 -22.43
CA VAL A 158 -14.55 3.65 -23.78
C VAL A 158 -13.30 4.51 -23.89
N SER A 159 -13.01 5.28 -22.83
CA SER A 159 -11.79 6.10 -22.75
C SER A 159 -10.58 5.32 -22.22
N GLU A 160 -10.76 4.06 -21.78
CA GLU A 160 -9.74 3.25 -21.10
C GLU A 160 -9.13 3.93 -19.85
N VAL A 161 -9.98 4.59 -19.05
CA VAL A 161 -9.57 5.34 -17.85
C VAL A 161 -10.35 4.89 -16.61
N VAL A 162 -9.64 4.75 -15.50
CA VAL A 162 -10.21 4.54 -14.16
C VAL A 162 -10.17 5.83 -13.37
N HIS A 163 -11.33 6.29 -12.92
CA HIS A 163 -11.45 7.43 -12.00
C HIS A 163 -11.53 6.94 -10.56
N VAL A 164 -10.49 7.16 -9.78
CA VAL A 164 -10.42 6.72 -8.37
C VAL A 164 -10.78 7.87 -7.44
N THR A 165 -11.96 7.79 -6.82
CA THR A 165 -12.45 8.80 -5.87
C THR A 165 -11.81 8.62 -4.49
N TRP A 166 -11.62 7.39 -4.05
CA TRP A 166 -11.15 7.09 -2.70
C TRP A 166 -10.26 5.85 -2.67
N VAL A 167 -9.28 5.84 -1.76
CA VAL A 167 -8.36 4.73 -1.52
C VAL A 167 -8.35 4.46 -0.01
N ARG A 168 -8.32 3.18 0.37
CA ARG A 168 -8.21 2.78 1.77
C ARG A 168 -6.92 3.35 2.40
N PRO A 169 -7.01 4.06 3.54
CA PRO A 169 -5.83 4.54 4.24
C PRO A 169 -4.91 3.38 4.65
N ARG A 170 -3.60 3.58 4.50
CA ARG A 170 -2.56 2.62 4.88
C ARG A 170 -1.46 3.33 5.67
N CYS A 171 -0.61 2.56 6.35
CA CYS A 171 0.56 3.12 7.02
C CYS A 171 1.42 3.89 6.01
N VAL A 172 1.71 5.14 6.35
CA VAL A 172 2.39 6.09 5.49
C VAL A 172 3.88 6.06 5.81
N SER A 173 4.73 5.96 4.79
CA SER A 173 6.18 6.08 4.98
C SER A 173 6.54 7.51 5.40
N ARG A 174 7.68 7.68 6.07
CA ARG A 174 8.16 9.02 6.49
C ARG A 174 8.27 10.00 5.30
N ALA A 175 8.65 9.51 4.13
CA ALA A 175 8.72 10.33 2.91
C ALA A 175 7.35 10.85 2.47
N ALA A 176 6.31 10.00 2.51
CA ALA A 176 4.96 10.41 2.16
C ALA A 176 4.35 11.37 3.21
N VAL A 177 4.73 11.26 4.50
CA VAL A 177 4.36 12.25 5.53
C VAL A 177 4.97 13.63 5.21
N LEU A 178 6.21 13.69 4.75
CA LEU A 178 6.84 14.95 4.34
C LEU A 178 6.12 15.58 3.14
N GLN A 179 5.72 14.77 2.16
CA GLN A 179 4.90 15.24 1.04
C GLN A 179 3.54 15.76 1.50
N LEU A 180 2.90 15.11 2.47
CA LEU A 180 1.64 15.56 3.04
C LEU A 180 1.82 16.90 3.77
N ALA A 181 2.87 17.05 4.57
CA ALA A 181 3.19 18.31 5.25
C ALA A 181 3.41 19.46 4.27
N ALA A 182 4.15 19.22 3.19
CA ALA A 182 4.34 20.21 2.12
C ALA A 182 3.02 20.61 1.46
N ARG A 183 2.11 19.65 1.21
CA ARG A 183 0.78 19.92 0.63
C ARG A 183 -0.10 20.73 1.58
N VAL A 184 -0.09 20.43 2.88
CA VAL A 184 -0.85 21.20 3.88
C VAL A 184 -0.31 22.63 3.98
N ALA A 185 1.01 22.81 3.94
CA ALA A 185 1.63 24.13 3.94
C ALA A 185 1.24 24.95 2.70
N ALA A 186 1.24 24.34 1.51
CA ALA A 186 0.80 24.98 0.28
C ALA A 186 -0.70 25.32 0.30
N TRP A 187 -1.53 24.49 0.92
CA TRP A 187 -2.95 24.79 1.10
C TRP A 187 -3.17 25.93 2.09
N SER A 188 -2.44 25.96 3.21
CA SER A 188 -2.55 27.05 4.18
C SER A 188 -2.11 28.39 3.61
N SER A 189 -1.08 28.42 2.76
CA SER A 189 -0.66 29.66 2.10
C SER A 189 -1.69 30.13 1.07
N ALA A 190 -2.30 29.22 0.31
CA ALA A 190 -3.39 29.55 -0.60
C ALA A 190 -4.63 30.09 0.13
N ALA A 191 -4.99 29.49 1.27
CA ALA A 191 -6.08 29.96 2.11
C ALA A 191 -5.81 31.35 2.69
N ALA A 192 -4.59 31.61 3.15
CA ALA A 192 -4.18 32.93 3.64
C ALA A 192 -4.21 34.00 2.53
N ALA A 193 -3.77 33.65 1.32
CA ALA A 193 -3.85 34.54 0.17
C ALA A 193 -5.31 34.87 -0.21
N ALA A 194 -6.20 33.87 -0.19
CA ALA A 194 -7.63 34.08 -0.44
C ALA A 194 -8.27 34.98 0.64
N ALA A 195 -7.90 34.81 1.90
CA ALA A 195 -8.36 35.67 2.99
C ALA A 195 -7.90 37.13 2.79
N ALA A 196 -6.63 37.36 2.44
CA ALA A 196 -6.13 38.71 2.18
C ALA A 196 -6.84 39.41 1.00
N LEU A 197 -7.19 38.65 -0.05
CA LEU A 197 -7.99 39.19 -1.16
C LEU A 197 -9.41 39.57 -0.71
N LEU A 198 -10.03 38.74 0.12
CA LEU A 198 -11.35 39.02 0.70
C LEU A 198 -11.32 40.25 1.59
N ASP A 199 -10.31 40.40 2.46
CA ASP A 199 -10.19 41.58 3.33
C ASP A 199 -10.08 42.87 2.51
N ASN A 200 -9.23 42.87 1.47
CA ASN A 200 -9.06 44.03 0.59
C ASN A 200 -10.36 44.39 -0.16
N ALA A 201 -11.11 43.40 -0.65
CA ALA A 201 -12.37 43.63 -1.36
C ALA A 201 -13.55 43.96 -0.41
N ALA A 202 -13.55 43.41 0.81
CA ALA A 202 -14.59 43.64 1.80
C ALA A 202 -14.50 45.02 2.44
N THR A 203 -13.30 45.61 2.52
CA THR A 203 -13.11 46.96 3.06
C THR A 203 -13.89 48.01 2.24
N ASP A 204 -14.00 47.84 0.92
CA ASP A 204 -14.78 48.72 0.03
C ASP A 204 -16.30 48.56 0.18
N VAL A 205 -16.78 47.37 0.58
CA VAL A 205 -18.22 47.08 0.70
C VAL A 205 -18.75 47.40 2.10
N LEU A 206 -17.93 47.23 3.14
CA LEU A 206 -18.34 47.42 4.54
C LEU A 206 -18.19 48.86 5.06
N THR A 207 -17.58 49.76 4.28
CA THR A 207 -17.40 51.18 4.63
C THR A 207 -18.37 52.13 3.90
N LEU A 208 -19.28 51.59 3.07
CA LEU A 208 -20.46 52.27 2.51
C LEU A 208 -21.69 52.04 3.40
#